data_AF-Q2SM35-F1
#
_entry.id   AF-Q2SM35-F1
#
_cell.length_a   1.000
_cell.length_b   1.000
_cell.length_c   1.000
_cell.angle_alpha   90.00
_cell.angle_beta   90.00
_cell.angle_gamma   90.00
#
_symmetry.space_group_name_H-M   'P 1'
#
loop_
_entity.id
_entity.type
_entity.pdbx_description
1 polymer ?
#
loop_
_entity_poly.entity_id
_entity_poly.type
_entity_poly.pdbx_seq_one_letter_code
_entity_poly.pdbx_strand_id
1 'polypeptide(L)'
;MTVLNSRKVIFSLGVALGLLVQSGCKNLALVTNAVGGDPNSPLLLERVPAPGLADILEQRDKHCQRSKEARSRRLERMTSKNQAEAFETIMIASCEPDYYPGVMQTALLSLRKHQDWSSGAQSFIKLMQDVSDSQQRMLAYNQKLKQKLEQTIEAIGAIEEGINQRTEESPK
;
A
#
# COMPACT_ATOMS: atom_id res chain seq x y z
N MET A 1 -28.06 12.46 65.20
CA MET A 1 -28.25 11.33 66.14
C MET A 1 -27.60 10.09 65.53
N THR A 2 -26.41 9.73 66.05
CA THR A 2 -26.00 8.39 66.54
C THR A 2 -26.72 7.17 65.93
N VAL A 3 -26.07 6.09 65.46
CA VAL A 3 -25.01 5.27 66.08
C VAL A 3 -24.23 4.43 65.04
N LEU A 4 -22.93 4.26 65.30
CA LEU A 4 -21.95 3.34 64.71
C LEU A 4 -22.30 1.85 64.84
N ASN A 5 -21.87 1.02 63.87
CA ASN A 5 -21.22 -0.28 64.18
C ASN A 5 -20.46 -0.76 62.92
N SER A 6 -19.13 -0.61 62.78
CA SER A 6 -18.04 -1.33 63.44
C SER A 6 -18.11 -2.87 63.30
N ARG A 7 -17.37 -3.40 62.32
CA ARG A 7 -16.52 -4.60 62.50
C ARG A 7 -15.40 -4.63 61.46
N LYS A 8 -14.20 -4.29 61.93
CA LYS A 8 -12.88 -4.59 61.33
C LYS A 8 -12.52 -6.04 61.65
N VAL A 9 -11.93 -6.79 60.70
CA VAL A 9 -10.81 -7.77 60.85
C VAL A 9 -10.27 -7.99 59.41
N ILE A 10 -9.20 -7.32 58.97
CA ILE A 10 -7.75 -7.66 59.08
C ILE A 10 -7.24 -8.62 57.98
N PHE A 11 -6.39 -8.04 57.12
CA PHE A 11 -5.17 -8.55 56.45
C PHE A 11 -5.14 -9.93 55.77
N SER A 12 -4.89 -9.91 54.46
CA SER A 12 -3.80 -10.66 53.80
C SER A 12 -3.62 -10.12 52.37
N LEU A 13 -2.57 -9.32 52.15
CA LEU A 13 -1.46 -9.62 51.24
C LEU A 13 -1.83 -10.47 50.01
N GLY A 14 -1.79 -9.83 48.84
CA GLY A 14 -1.91 -10.50 47.55
C GLY A 14 -1.63 -9.55 46.39
N VAL A 15 -0.47 -8.89 46.40
CA VAL A 15 0.05 -8.22 45.20
C VAL A 15 0.55 -9.31 44.24
N ALA A 16 -0.28 -9.67 43.26
CA ALA A 16 0.13 -10.37 42.05
C ALA A 16 -0.04 -9.35 40.91
N LEU A 17 0.93 -8.46 40.68
CA LEU A 17 2.10 -8.66 39.83
C LEU A 17 1.82 -9.51 38.57
N GLY A 18 1.89 -8.85 37.41
CA GLY A 18 2.28 -9.48 36.16
C GLY A 18 1.16 -9.76 35.17
N LEU A 19 0.70 -8.69 34.50
CA LEU A 19 0.04 -8.78 33.21
C LEU A 19 0.88 -9.62 32.23
N LEU A 20 0.28 -10.70 31.75
CA LEU A 20 0.71 -11.52 30.62
C LEU A 20 0.84 -10.66 29.36
N VAL A 21 2.06 -10.20 29.08
CA VAL A 21 2.50 -9.83 27.72
C VAL A 21 3.20 -11.06 27.16
N GLN A 22 2.44 -12.00 26.61
CA GLN A 22 3.00 -12.99 25.69
C GLN A 22 3.05 -12.37 24.30
N SER A 23 4.10 -11.59 24.08
CA SER A 23 4.61 -11.21 22.78
C SER A 23 5.04 -12.46 22.02
N GLY A 24 4.25 -12.85 21.03
CA GLY A 24 4.71 -13.70 19.93
C GLY A 24 5.71 -12.96 19.06
N CYS A 25 6.96 -12.80 19.54
CA CYS A 25 8.11 -12.48 18.70
C CYS A 25 8.80 -13.79 18.30
N LYS A 26 8.12 -14.62 17.54
CA LYS A 26 8.77 -15.68 16.76
C LYS A 26 8.74 -15.22 15.31
N ASN A 27 9.93 -15.06 14.72
CA ASN A 27 10.25 -14.66 13.34
C ASN A 27 10.68 -13.20 13.10
N LEU A 28 11.53 -12.68 13.97
CA LEU A 28 12.59 -11.77 13.51
C LEU A 28 13.95 -12.37 13.88
N ALA A 29 14.24 -13.54 13.29
CA ALA A 29 15.60 -14.07 13.27
C ALA A 29 16.39 -13.27 12.24
N LEU A 30 16.82 -12.07 12.65
CA LEU A 30 17.99 -11.43 12.09
C LEU A 30 19.16 -12.35 12.47
N VAL A 31 19.74 -13.02 11.47
CA VAL A 31 20.85 -13.95 11.65
C VAL A 31 22.06 -13.13 12.11
N THR A 32 22.29 -13.06 13.42
CA THR A 32 23.57 -12.69 14.00
C THR A 32 24.38 -13.95 14.26
N ASN A 33 25.11 -14.40 13.24
CA ASN A 33 26.22 -15.33 13.43
C ASN A 33 27.51 -14.52 13.50
N ALA A 34 28.04 -14.36 14.70
CA ALA A 34 29.46 -14.12 15.00
C ALA A 34 29.61 -14.43 16.50
N VAL A 35 29.99 -15.65 16.88
CA VAL A 35 31.38 -16.13 17.03
C VAL A 35 32.23 -15.13 17.81
N GLY A 36 32.72 -15.58 18.96
CA GLY A 36 33.33 -14.78 20.03
C GLY A 36 34.38 -13.78 19.57
N GLY A 37 34.32 -12.59 20.16
CA GLY A 37 35.28 -11.52 19.99
C GLY A 37 35.36 -10.66 21.25
N ASP A 38 36.59 -10.43 21.67
CA ASP A 38 37.11 -9.63 22.78
C ASP A 38 36.24 -8.43 23.26
N PRO A 39 35.98 -8.28 24.58
CA PRO A 39 35.20 -7.17 25.15
C PRO A 39 35.80 -5.76 24.97
N ASN A 40 37.00 -5.60 24.37
CA ASN A 40 37.63 -4.29 24.13
C ASN A 40 37.65 -3.82 22.67
N SER A 41 36.98 -4.52 21.74
CA SER A 41 36.89 -4.04 20.36
C SER A 41 35.77 -3.00 20.21
N PRO A 42 36.04 -1.78 19.73
CA PRO A 42 34.98 -0.81 19.45
C PRO A 42 34.05 -1.43 18.40
N LEU A 43 32.77 -1.55 18.73
CA LEU A 43 31.70 -1.97 17.83
C LEU A 43 31.65 -0.98 16.65
N LEU A 44 32.44 -1.26 15.61
CA LEU A 44 32.20 -0.74 14.29
C LEU A 44 30.84 -1.29 13.89
N LEU A 45 29.80 -0.47 14.08
CA LEU A 45 28.50 -0.65 13.46
C LEU A 45 28.74 -0.70 11.95
N GLU A 46 28.95 -1.92 11.45
CA GLU A 46 29.09 -2.22 10.05
C GLU A 46 27.82 -1.69 9.37
N ARG A 47 27.97 -0.57 8.66
CA ARG A 47 26.88 0.09 7.98
C ARG A 47 26.42 -0.86 6.89
N VAL A 48 25.36 -1.63 7.19
CA VAL A 48 24.73 -2.52 6.22
C VAL A 48 24.44 -1.70 4.96
N PRO A 49 24.99 -2.10 3.80
CA PRO A 49 24.81 -1.33 2.58
C PRO A 49 23.32 -1.25 2.24
N ALA A 50 22.88 -0.07 1.80
CA ALA A 50 21.50 0.13 1.39
C ALA A 50 21.16 -0.84 0.23
N PRO A 51 19.92 -1.37 0.17
CA PRO A 51 19.57 -2.40 -0.80
C PRO A 51 19.81 -1.91 -2.23
N GLY A 52 20.42 -2.78 -3.02
CA GLY A 52 20.63 -2.57 -4.44
C GLY A 52 19.35 -2.80 -5.24
N LEU A 53 19.38 -2.47 -6.53
CA LEU A 53 18.24 -2.72 -7.42
C LEU A 53 17.89 -4.22 -7.51
N ALA A 54 18.90 -5.10 -7.49
CA ALA A 54 18.68 -6.55 -7.54
C ALA A 54 17.85 -7.05 -6.34
N ASP A 55 18.18 -6.60 -5.13
CA ASP A 55 17.45 -6.97 -3.90
C ASP A 55 15.99 -6.49 -3.95
N ILE A 56 15.77 -5.28 -4.47
CA ILE A 56 14.42 -4.71 -4.65
C ILE A 56 13.61 -5.55 -5.65
N LEU A 57 14.22 -5.95 -6.76
CA LEU A 57 13.56 -6.77 -7.77
C LEU A 57 13.26 -8.17 -7.25
N GLU A 58 14.17 -8.78 -6.49
CA GLU A 58 13.93 -10.06 -5.83
C GLU A 58 12.78 -9.97 -4.83
N GLN A 59 12.75 -8.91 -4.02
CA GLN A 59 11.65 -8.69 -3.07
C GLN A 59 10.32 -8.47 -3.80
N ARG A 60 10.31 -7.69 -4.88
CA ARG A 60 9.14 -7.53 -5.75
C ARG A 60 8.66 -8.88 -6.27
N ASP A 61 9.56 -9.72 -6.77
CA ASP A 61 9.19 -11.04 -7.29
C ASP A 61 8.53 -11.92 -6.22
N LYS A 62 9.07 -11.92 -4.99
CA LYS A 62 8.43 -12.58 -3.83
C LYS A 62 7.01 -12.08 -3.56
N HIS A 63 6.74 -10.79 -3.77
CA HIS A 63 5.39 -10.27 -3.68
C HIS A 63 4.53 -10.78 -4.84
N CYS A 64 5.03 -10.76 -6.07
CA CYS A 64 4.29 -11.13 -7.27
C CYS A 64 3.95 -12.62 -7.35
N GLN A 65 4.75 -13.49 -6.73
CA GLN A 65 4.47 -14.93 -6.60
C GLN A 65 3.29 -15.24 -5.66
N ARG A 66 2.85 -14.27 -4.84
CA ARG A 66 1.66 -14.46 -3.99
C ARG A 66 0.39 -14.38 -4.81
N SER A 67 -0.65 -15.08 -4.36
CA SER A 67 -1.98 -15.02 -4.99
C SER A 67 -2.50 -13.58 -5.04
N LYS A 68 -3.34 -13.30 -6.03
CA LYS A 68 -3.94 -11.98 -6.23
C LYS A 68 -4.71 -11.52 -4.99
N GLU A 69 -5.49 -12.41 -4.38
CA GLU A 69 -6.27 -12.13 -3.17
C GLU A 69 -5.36 -11.81 -1.98
N ALA A 70 -4.22 -12.51 -1.85
CA ALA A 70 -3.25 -12.24 -0.81
C ALA A 70 -2.60 -10.86 -0.99
N ARG A 71 -2.30 -10.47 -2.23
CA ARG A 71 -1.80 -9.12 -2.56
C ARG A 71 -2.86 -8.05 -2.30
N SER A 72 -4.09 -8.22 -2.77
CA SER A 72 -5.20 -7.28 -2.50
C SER A 72 -5.41 -7.06 -1.00
N ARG A 73 -5.53 -8.14 -0.22
CA ARG A 73 -5.69 -8.04 1.25
C ARG A 73 -4.49 -7.40 1.95
N ARG A 74 -3.29 -7.50 1.37
CA ARG A 74 -2.11 -6.81 1.89
C ARG A 74 -2.21 -5.31 1.62
N LEU A 75 -2.54 -4.93 0.37
CA LEU A 75 -2.75 -3.54 -0.03
C LEU A 75 -3.88 -2.86 0.75
N GLU A 76 -5.01 -3.53 0.96
CA GLU A 76 -6.16 -3.01 1.71
C GLU A 76 -5.82 -2.69 3.18
N ARG A 77 -4.93 -3.48 3.78
CA ARG A 77 -4.45 -3.24 5.15
C ARG A 77 -3.39 -2.16 5.23
N MET A 78 -2.80 -1.78 4.09
CA MET A 78 -1.77 -0.77 4.02
C MET A 78 -2.40 0.60 3.84
N THR A 79 -2.00 1.52 4.69
CA THR A 79 -2.44 2.92 4.67
C THR A 79 -1.36 3.85 4.12
N SER A 80 -0.19 3.30 3.77
CA SER A 80 0.99 4.04 3.26
C SER A 80 1.36 5.23 4.15
N LYS A 81 1.27 5.04 5.48
CA LYS A 81 1.48 6.11 6.46
C LYS A 81 2.96 6.44 6.65
N ASN A 82 3.84 5.50 6.34
CA ASN A 82 5.27 5.67 6.44
C ASN A 82 5.97 5.27 5.13
N GLN A 83 7.24 5.68 5.03
CA GLN A 83 8.08 5.50 3.86
C GLN A 83 8.26 4.01 3.46
N ALA A 84 8.49 3.13 4.43
CA ALA A 84 8.68 1.70 4.16
C ALA A 84 7.41 1.04 3.63
N GLU A 85 6.27 1.38 4.23
CA GLU A 85 4.96 0.90 3.81
C GLU A 85 4.61 1.40 2.41
N ALA A 86 4.84 2.67 2.12
CA ALA A 86 4.61 3.21 0.78
C ALA A 86 5.52 2.55 -0.29
N PHE A 87 6.78 2.25 0.06
CA PHE A 87 7.67 1.51 -0.83
C PHE A 87 7.19 0.06 -1.06
N GLU A 88 6.77 -0.62 0.00
CA GLU A 88 6.15 -1.96 -0.11
C GLU A 88 4.85 -1.93 -0.93
N THR A 89 4.02 -0.91 -0.77
CA THR A 89 2.80 -0.71 -1.57
C THR A 89 3.14 -0.66 -3.06
N ILE A 90 4.19 0.08 -3.45
CA ILE A 90 4.63 0.15 -4.84
C ILE A 90 5.13 -1.21 -5.33
N MET A 91 5.94 -1.92 -4.54
CA MET A 91 6.41 -3.26 -4.91
C MET A 91 5.24 -4.21 -5.20
N ILE A 92 4.23 -4.23 -4.32
CA ILE A 92 3.05 -5.10 -4.50
C ILE A 92 2.19 -4.64 -5.69
N ALA A 93 1.90 -3.34 -5.80
CA ALA A 93 1.08 -2.80 -6.88
C ALA A 93 1.72 -2.99 -8.25
N SER A 94 3.06 -2.95 -8.33
CA SER A 94 3.83 -3.16 -9.57
C SER A 94 3.76 -4.57 -10.15
N CYS A 95 3.19 -5.53 -9.41
CA CYS A 95 2.95 -6.88 -9.92
C CYS A 95 1.79 -6.93 -10.93
N GLU A 96 0.80 -6.04 -10.79
CA GLU A 96 -0.37 -5.91 -11.65
C GLU A 96 -0.76 -4.42 -11.72
N PRO A 97 0.06 -3.58 -12.37
CA PRO A 97 -0.06 -2.14 -12.25
C PRO A 97 -1.43 -1.64 -12.77
N ASP A 98 -2.05 -2.33 -13.73
CA ASP A 98 -3.34 -1.93 -14.32
C ASP A 98 -4.53 -2.08 -13.36
N TYR A 99 -4.40 -2.93 -12.34
CA TYR A 99 -5.45 -3.17 -11.35
C TYR A 99 -5.37 -2.19 -10.17
N TYR A 100 -4.23 -1.52 -9.98
CA TYR A 100 -3.98 -0.67 -8.82
C TYR A 100 -3.41 0.73 -9.18
N PRO A 101 -3.90 1.42 -10.24
CA PRO A 101 -3.29 2.66 -10.71
C PRO A 101 -3.33 3.77 -9.65
N GLY A 102 -4.46 3.93 -8.95
CA GLY A 102 -4.61 4.96 -7.89
C GLY A 102 -3.83 4.66 -6.62
N VAL A 103 -3.71 3.38 -6.24
CA VAL A 103 -2.92 2.94 -5.08
C VAL A 103 -1.43 3.20 -5.33
N MET A 104 -0.95 2.82 -6.52
CA MET A 104 0.44 3.04 -6.92
C MET A 104 0.77 4.54 -6.96
N GLN A 105 -0.08 5.37 -7.57
CA GLN A 105 0.10 6.81 -7.60
C GLN A 105 0.19 7.41 -6.19
N THR A 106 -0.73 7.03 -5.30
CA THR A 106 -0.79 7.56 -3.93
C THR A 106 0.49 7.23 -3.16
N ALA A 107 0.98 6.00 -3.29
CA ALA A 107 2.23 5.58 -2.67
C ALA A 107 3.44 6.31 -3.26
N LEU A 108 3.49 6.51 -4.59
CA LEU A 108 4.56 7.28 -5.22
C LEU A 108 4.59 8.75 -4.74
N LEU A 109 3.43 9.36 -4.53
CA LEU A 109 3.33 10.72 -4.00
C LEU A 109 3.81 10.82 -2.55
N SER A 110 3.56 9.81 -1.71
CA SER A 110 4.05 9.83 -0.33
C SER A 110 5.56 9.66 -0.25
N LEU A 111 6.18 8.92 -1.18
CA LEU A 111 7.65 8.79 -1.23
C LEU A 111 8.38 10.06 -1.67
N ARG A 112 7.73 10.98 -2.42
CA ARG A 112 8.36 12.24 -2.86
C ARG A 112 8.81 13.14 -1.70
N LYS A 113 8.23 12.96 -0.52
CA LYS A 113 8.57 13.73 0.69
C LYS A 113 9.88 13.30 1.35
N HIS A 114 10.46 12.17 0.92
CA HIS A 114 11.65 11.58 1.51
C HIS A 114 12.79 11.57 0.47
N GLN A 115 13.95 12.13 0.82
CA GLN A 115 15.06 12.34 -0.13
C GLN A 115 16.22 11.32 -0.02
N ASP A 116 16.24 10.48 1.03
CA ASP A 116 17.40 9.61 1.31
C ASP A 116 17.18 8.17 0.84
N TRP A 117 17.10 7.97 -0.48
CA TRP A 117 16.97 6.65 -1.09
C TRP A 117 18.30 6.16 -1.67
N SER A 118 18.53 4.84 -1.63
CA SER A 118 19.62 4.23 -2.40
C SER A 118 19.41 4.48 -3.90
N SER A 119 20.49 4.51 -4.68
CA SER A 119 20.41 4.67 -6.14
C SER A 119 19.52 3.61 -6.80
N GLY A 120 19.52 2.37 -6.27
CA GLY A 120 18.64 1.29 -6.69
C GLY A 120 17.17 1.61 -6.43
N ALA A 121 16.84 2.07 -5.21
CA ALA A 121 15.49 2.49 -4.85
C ALA A 121 15.02 3.69 -5.68
N GLN A 122 15.89 4.68 -5.92
CA GLN A 122 15.57 5.82 -6.80
C GLN A 122 15.25 5.37 -8.22
N SER A 123 16.06 4.47 -8.78
CA SER A 123 15.86 3.94 -10.14
C SER A 123 14.53 3.19 -10.24
N PHE A 124 14.23 2.34 -9.24
CA PHE A 124 12.96 1.61 -9.18
C PHE A 124 11.76 2.55 -9.03
N ILE A 125 11.83 3.52 -8.11
CA ILE A 125 10.77 4.52 -7.92
C ILE A 125 10.55 5.30 -9.22
N LYS A 126 11.61 5.75 -9.90
CA LYS A 126 11.51 6.48 -11.16
C LYS A 126 10.83 5.65 -12.24
N LEU A 127 11.20 4.38 -12.38
CA LEU A 127 10.53 3.46 -13.30
C LEU A 127 9.04 3.33 -12.99
N MET A 128 8.67 3.19 -11.72
CA MET A 128 7.28 3.09 -11.29
C MET A 128 6.49 4.39 -11.50
N GLN A 129 7.14 5.55 -11.38
CA GLN A 129 6.55 6.84 -11.77
C GLN A 129 6.23 6.87 -13.27
N ASP A 130 7.16 6.45 -14.12
CA ASP A 130 6.95 6.44 -15.57
C ASP A 130 5.80 5.50 -15.98
N VAL A 131 5.70 4.34 -15.32
CA VAL A 131 4.57 3.42 -15.49
C VAL A 131 3.26 4.08 -15.05
N SER A 132 3.22 4.69 -13.86
CA SER A 132 2.03 5.37 -13.34
C SER A 132 1.55 6.50 -14.26
N ASP A 133 2.47 7.34 -14.73
CA ASP A 133 2.17 8.44 -15.64
C ASP A 133 1.64 7.93 -16.99
N SER A 134 2.19 6.82 -17.49
CA SER A 134 1.70 6.17 -18.70
C SER A 134 0.26 5.67 -18.57
N GLN A 135 -0.05 5.01 -17.44
CA GLN A 135 -1.40 4.53 -17.17
C GLN A 135 -2.41 5.65 -17.04
N GLN A 136 -2.04 6.76 -16.40
CA GLN A 136 -2.90 7.93 -16.30
C GLN A 136 -3.27 8.50 -17.67
N ARG A 137 -2.30 8.58 -18.59
CA ARG A 137 -2.57 9.01 -19.97
C ARG A 137 -3.54 8.07 -20.67
N MET A 138 -3.41 6.76 -20.47
CA MET A 138 -4.32 5.76 -21.02
C MET A 138 -5.73 5.86 -20.42
N LEU A 139 -5.86 6.04 -19.11
CA LEU A 139 -7.15 6.24 -18.47
C LEU A 139 -7.85 7.52 -18.98
N ALA A 140 -7.11 8.62 -19.09
CA ALA A 140 -7.64 9.86 -19.63
C ALA A 140 -8.08 9.72 -21.10
N TYR A 141 -7.33 8.96 -21.90
CA TYR A 141 -7.71 8.68 -23.29
C TYR A 141 -8.99 7.83 -23.37
N ASN A 142 -9.09 6.77 -22.58
CA ASN A 142 -10.27 5.92 -22.52
C ASN A 142 -11.52 6.70 -22.09
N GLN A 143 -11.38 7.63 -21.14
CA GLN A 143 -12.48 8.50 -20.73
C GLN A 143 -12.95 9.42 -21.88
N LYS A 144 -12.01 9.99 -22.66
CA LYS A 144 -12.37 10.78 -23.84
C LYS A 144 -13.07 9.94 -24.90
N LEU A 145 -12.64 8.71 -25.13
CA LEU A 145 -13.30 7.80 -26.06
C LEU A 145 -14.72 7.46 -25.61
N LYS A 146 -14.91 7.18 -24.31
CA LYS A 146 -16.23 6.95 -23.74
C LYS A 146 -17.17 8.14 -23.98
N GLN A 147 -16.71 9.37 -23.72
CA GLN A 147 -17.50 10.57 -23.96
C GLN A 147 -17.88 10.74 -25.43
N LYS A 148 -16.96 10.45 -26.36
CA LYS A 148 -17.25 10.49 -27.80
C LYS A 148 -18.29 9.44 -28.20
N LEU A 149 -18.24 8.25 -27.59
CA LEU A 149 -19.22 7.20 -27.84
C LEU A 149 -20.61 7.63 -27.36
N GLU A 150 -20.71 8.19 -26.15
CA GLU A 150 -21.96 8.72 -25.60
C GLU A 150 -22.54 9.84 -26.48
N GLN A 151 -21.72 10.80 -26.90
CA GLN A 151 -22.13 11.86 -27.85
C GLN A 151 -22.60 11.30 -29.19
N THR A 152 -21.97 10.23 -29.68
CA THR A 152 -22.37 9.59 -30.94
C THR A 152 -23.72 8.89 -30.79
N ILE A 153 -23.95 8.21 -29.67
CA ILE A 153 -25.24 7.57 -29.37
C ILE A 153 -26.35 8.61 -29.28
N GLU A 154 -26.12 9.73 -28.59
CA GLU A 154 -27.09 10.83 -28.49
C GLU A 154 -27.39 11.44 -29.86
N ALA A 155 -26.38 11.65 -30.70
CA ALA A 155 -26.56 12.16 -32.05
C ALA A 155 -27.38 11.19 -32.94
N ILE A 156 -27.13 9.89 -32.83
CA ILE A 156 -27.93 8.87 -33.53
C ILE A 156 -29.38 8.89 -33.03
N GLY A 157 -29.60 8.94 -31.72
CA GLY A 157 -30.95 9.00 -31.15
C GLY A 157 -31.74 10.23 -31.63
N ALA A 158 -31.10 11.40 -31.71
CA ALA A 158 -31.72 12.61 -32.26
C ALA A 158 -32.06 12.48 -33.76
N ILE A 159 -31.25 11.75 -34.53
CA ILE A 159 -31.53 11.44 -35.94
C ILE A 159 -32.74 10.51 -36.04
N GLU A 160 -32.80 9.44 -35.23
CA GLU A 160 -33.92 8.50 -35.20
C GLU A 160 -35.24 9.19 -34.84
N GLU A 161 -35.23 10.05 -33.83
CA GLU A 161 -36.40 10.84 -33.44
C GLU A 161 -36.83 11.79 -34.56
N GLY A 162 -35.87 12.49 -35.19
CA GLY A 162 -36.14 13.38 -36.32
C GLY A 162 -36.63 12.66 -37.59
N ILE A 163 -36.34 11.37 -37.76
CA ILE A 163 -36.90 10.54 -38.86
C ILE A 163 -38.32 10.12 -38.53
N ASN A 164 -38.59 9.67 -37.30
CA ASN A 164 -39.94 9.26 -36.88
C ASN A 164 -40.93 10.42 -37.00
N GLN A 165 -40.57 11.61 -36.54
CA GLN A 165 -41.41 12.82 -36.66
C GLN A 165 -41.74 13.16 -38.12
N ARG A 166 -40.76 13.06 -39.04
CA ARG A 166 -40.98 13.32 -40.48
C ARG A 166 -41.81 12.24 -41.17
N THR A 167 -41.79 11.02 -40.66
CA THR A 167 -42.56 9.90 -41.21
C THR A 167 -44.03 10.00 -40.79
N GLU A 168 -44.32 10.55 -39.61
CA GLU A 168 -45.68 10.79 -39.11
C GLU A 168 -46.36 12.01 -39.76
N GLU A 169 -45.60 13.01 -40.23
CA GLU A 169 -46.13 14.24 -40.84
C GLU A 169 -46.36 14.15 -42.37
N SER A 170 -46.07 13.03 -43.03
CA SER A 170 -46.28 12.87 -44.47
C SER A 170 -47.76 12.60 -44.78
N PRO A 171 -48.54 13.56 -45.35
CA PRO A 171 -49.96 13.35 -45.64
C PRO A 171 -50.12 12.53 -46.93
N LYS A 172 -51.14 11.66 -46.95
CA LYS A 172 -51.65 11.02 -48.16
C LYS A 172 -52.24 12.03 -49.14
#